data_AF-T0ZND8-F1
#
_entry.id   AF-T0ZND8-F1
#
_cell.length_a   1.000
_cell.length_b   1.000
_cell.length_c   1.000
_cell.angle_alpha   90.00
_cell.angle_beta   90.00
_cell.angle_gamma   90.00
#
_symmetry.space_group_name_H-M   'P 1'
#
loop_
_entity.id
_entity.type
_entity.pdbx_description
1 polymer ?
#
loop_
_entity_poly.entity_id
_entity_poly.type
_entity_poly.pdbx_seq_one_letter_code
_entity_poly.pdbx_strand_id
1 'polypeptide(L)'
;KGDKEAPFIASKLKYRFDSQGFLRTRKRLAEISPKIRDLVQGDFDIVDIASNGRRTVFIATMADDDTGLQDVYDLNVTTGKYKKVTTGKGTASSVAVTQDGTVAYIGHREGKKPWVPTKLIFPEKGKIVEVGKSASSSVGCDLFVGPAESLVYDDGLFYLVGQNGGSSAVYSYGKSMKRLTKEKINIRCFDVSRGRLAYVYTSPAKPSILVFGKELDLNPGISGIEPREMKVNSQDAWI
;
A
#
# COMPACT_ATOMS: atom_id res chain seq x y z
N LYS A 1 -22.12 25.00 -8.90
CA LYS A 1 -23.39 24.69 -8.20
C LYS A 1 -24.41 24.41 -9.29
N GLY A 2 -24.84 23.15 -9.43
CA GLY A 2 -25.80 22.73 -10.46
C GLY A 2 -27.24 22.84 -9.96
N ASP A 3 -28.17 22.96 -10.92
CA ASP A 3 -29.60 22.90 -10.69
C ASP A 3 -29.99 21.59 -10.00
N LYS A 4 -30.79 21.67 -8.93
CA LYS A 4 -31.20 20.51 -8.13
C LYS A 4 -32.28 19.66 -8.82
N GLU A 5 -32.94 20.22 -9.84
CA GLU A 5 -34.00 19.53 -10.59
C GLU A 5 -33.48 18.84 -11.86
N ALA A 6 -32.25 19.15 -12.27
CA ALA A 6 -31.65 18.52 -13.44
C ALA A 6 -31.25 17.06 -13.14
N PRO A 7 -31.45 16.11 -14.09
CA PRO A 7 -31.01 14.74 -13.93
C PRO A 7 -29.48 14.67 -13.78
N PHE A 8 -29.01 13.83 -12.85
CA PHE A 8 -27.59 13.55 -12.69
C PHE A 8 -27.08 12.68 -13.84
N ILE A 9 -26.11 13.20 -14.60
CA ILE A 9 -25.47 12.48 -15.71
C ILE A 9 -24.04 12.13 -15.29
N ALA A 10 -23.73 10.84 -15.23
CA ALA A 10 -22.38 10.33 -14.99
C ALA A 10 -21.78 9.78 -16.28
N SER A 11 -20.51 10.13 -16.53
CA SER A 11 -19.70 9.60 -17.64
C SER A 11 -18.76 8.47 -17.21
N LYS A 12 -18.76 8.09 -15.92
CA LYS A 12 -17.86 7.12 -15.31
C LYS A 12 -18.59 6.18 -14.36
N LEU A 13 -18.08 4.96 -14.23
CA LEU A 13 -18.59 3.97 -13.27
C LEU A 13 -18.36 4.44 -11.83
N LYS A 14 -17.23 5.08 -11.54
CA LYS A 14 -16.90 5.62 -10.19
C LYS A 14 -17.51 6.99 -9.94
N TYR A 15 -18.84 7.11 -10.04
CA TYR A 15 -19.58 8.36 -9.84
C TYR A 15 -20.06 8.59 -8.39
N ARG A 16 -20.01 7.55 -7.54
CA ARG A 16 -20.42 7.61 -6.13
C ARG A 16 -19.50 6.74 -5.27
N PHE A 17 -19.22 7.19 -4.04
CA PHE A 17 -18.48 6.40 -3.04
C PHE A 17 -19.32 6.15 -1.79
N ASP A 18 -19.17 4.94 -1.24
CA ASP A 18 -19.78 4.49 0.01
C ASP A 18 -19.12 5.22 1.20
N SER A 19 -19.52 6.47 1.39
CA SER A 19 -19.21 7.39 2.53
C SER A 19 -19.23 8.86 2.08
N GLN A 20 -19.04 9.13 0.79
CA GLN A 20 -18.86 10.50 0.26
C GLN A 20 -19.95 10.93 -0.74
N GLY A 21 -20.83 10.02 -1.16
CA GLY A 21 -21.90 10.33 -2.11
C GLY A 21 -21.37 10.67 -3.51
N PHE A 22 -22.05 11.57 -4.23
CA PHE A 22 -21.75 11.96 -5.62
C PHE A 22 -20.59 12.96 -5.76
N LEU A 23 -20.09 13.52 -4.66
CA LEU A 23 -19.08 14.58 -4.65
C LEU A 23 -17.70 13.98 -4.37
N ARG A 24 -17.13 13.28 -5.36
CA ARG A 24 -15.77 12.75 -5.21
C ARG A 24 -14.74 13.84 -5.52
N THR A 25 -13.93 14.21 -4.54
CA THR A 25 -12.74 15.05 -4.77
C THR A 25 -11.58 14.16 -5.22
N ARG A 26 -10.94 14.52 -6.34
CA ARG A 26 -9.79 13.77 -6.88
C ARG A 26 -8.52 14.10 -6.13
N LYS A 27 -7.71 13.08 -5.82
CA LYS A 27 -6.38 13.28 -5.25
C LYS A 27 -5.43 13.81 -6.33
N ARG A 28 -4.82 14.96 -6.06
CA ARG A 28 -3.76 15.58 -6.88
C ARG A 28 -2.40 15.49 -6.20
N LEU A 29 -1.34 15.55 -7.00
CA LEU A 29 0.02 15.69 -6.50
C LEU A 29 0.42 17.16 -6.54
N ALA A 30 0.78 17.72 -5.40
CA ALA A 30 1.20 19.10 -5.26
C ALA A 30 2.60 19.20 -4.63
N GLU A 31 3.38 20.16 -5.11
CA GLU A 31 4.60 20.64 -4.47
C GLU A 31 4.23 21.77 -3.50
N ILE A 32 4.87 21.78 -2.34
CA ILE A 32 4.67 22.80 -1.31
C ILE A 32 6.02 23.50 -1.06
N SER A 33 6.39 24.52 -1.85
CA SER A 33 7.47 25.47 -1.48
C SER A 33 7.67 26.59 -2.51
N PRO A 34 7.80 27.88 -2.11
CA PRO A 34 7.17 28.55 -0.97
C PRO A 34 5.66 28.78 -1.20
N LYS A 35 5.14 28.44 -2.39
CA LYS A 35 3.72 28.44 -2.72
C LYS A 35 3.32 27.02 -3.13
N ILE A 36 2.04 26.69 -2.95
CA ILE A 36 1.51 25.40 -3.41
C ILE A 36 1.38 25.45 -4.94
N ARG A 37 1.95 24.47 -5.62
CA ARG A 37 1.81 24.27 -7.06
C ARG A 37 1.39 22.84 -7.36
N ASP A 38 0.37 22.67 -8.20
CA ASP A 38 -0.01 21.34 -8.67
C ASP A 38 1.02 20.83 -9.67
N LEU A 39 1.54 19.63 -9.43
CA LEU A 39 2.45 18.93 -10.33
C LEU A 39 1.67 18.02 -11.28
N VAL A 40 0.70 17.27 -10.74
CA VAL A 40 -0.10 16.30 -11.49
C VAL A 40 -1.53 16.32 -10.96
N GLN A 41 -2.48 16.55 -11.86
CA GLN A 41 -3.92 16.53 -11.58
C GLN A 41 -4.71 16.12 -12.82
N GLY A 42 -5.95 15.69 -12.62
CA GLY A 42 -6.87 15.35 -13.69
C GLY A 42 -8.04 14.53 -13.16
N ASP A 43 -8.78 13.92 -14.07
CA ASP A 43 -9.90 13.04 -13.72
C ASP A 43 -9.42 11.60 -13.44
N PHE A 44 -8.53 11.47 -12.46
CA PHE A 44 -7.94 10.24 -11.92
C PHE A 44 -7.42 10.54 -10.51
N ASP A 45 -6.98 9.52 -9.79
CA ASP A 45 -6.43 9.69 -8.44
C ASP A 45 -4.94 9.36 -8.40
N ILE A 46 -4.19 10.21 -7.69
CA ILE A 46 -2.86 9.88 -7.19
C ILE A 46 -3.00 8.92 -6.00
N VAL A 47 -2.24 7.84 -6.03
CA VAL A 47 -2.30 6.75 -5.05
C VAL A 47 -1.15 6.83 -4.06
N ASP A 48 0.08 6.94 -4.56
CA ASP A 48 1.30 7.02 -3.75
C ASP A 48 2.40 7.79 -4.49
N ILE A 49 3.45 8.21 -3.76
CA ILE A 49 4.61 8.95 -4.28
C ILE A 49 5.88 8.57 -3.52
N ALA A 50 6.99 8.48 -4.25
CA ALA A 50 8.33 8.37 -3.68
C ALA A 50 9.34 9.27 -4.40
N SER A 51 10.33 9.75 -3.67
CA SER A 51 11.44 10.52 -4.22
C SER A 51 12.74 10.25 -3.47
N ASN A 52 13.85 10.25 -4.20
CA ASN A 52 15.21 10.24 -3.63
C ASN A 52 15.90 11.61 -3.80
N GLY A 53 15.15 12.66 -4.17
CA GLY A 53 15.66 14.00 -4.48
C GLY A 53 16.20 14.17 -5.91
N ARG A 54 16.55 13.09 -6.62
CA ARG A 54 16.97 13.14 -8.05
C ARG A 54 15.88 12.64 -8.98
N ARG A 55 15.13 11.64 -8.53
CA ARG A 55 14.06 10.97 -9.26
C ARG A 55 12.83 10.96 -8.36
N THR A 56 11.71 11.38 -8.93
CA THR A 56 10.40 11.35 -8.28
C THR A 56 9.49 10.47 -9.10
N VAL A 57 8.80 9.54 -8.45
CA VAL A 57 7.83 8.67 -9.09
C VAL A 57 6.53 8.70 -8.32
N PHE A 58 5.43 8.47 -9.02
CA PHE A 58 4.11 8.39 -8.41
C PHE A 58 3.28 7.27 -9.03
N ILE A 59 2.28 6.83 -8.30
CA ILE A 59 1.27 5.90 -8.76
C ILE A 59 -0.01 6.67 -9.04
N ALA A 60 -0.66 6.38 -10.17
CA ALA A 60 -1.96 6.96 -10.48
C ALA A 60 -2.88 6.00 -11.23
N THR A 61 -4.18 6.27 -11.17
CA THR A 61 -5.24 5.53 -11.88
C THR A 61 -5.51 6.04 -13.30
N MET A 62 -4.58 6.82 -13.88
CA MET A 62 -4.75 7.49 -15.18
C MET A 62 -5.12 6.55 -16.33
N ALA A 63 -4.65 5.30 -16.31
CA ALA A 63 -4.85 4.36 -17.41
C ALA A 63 -6.26 3.76 -17.45
N ASP A 64 -6.88 3.52 -16.28
CA ASP A 64 -8.21 2.93 -16.16
C ASP A 64 -8.76 3.18 -14.74
N ASP A 65 -9.24 4.41 -14.51
CA ASP A 65 -9.74 4.85 -13.20
C ASP A 65 -10.97 4.05 -12.77
N ASP A 66 -11.86 3.74 -13.71
CA ASP A 66 -13.11 3.05 -13.42
C ASP A 66 -12.91 1.63 -12.88
N THR A 67 -11.91 0.91 -13.39
CA THR A 67 -11.58 -0.42 -12.85
C THR A 67 -10.45 -0.43 -11.85
N GLY A 68 -9.90 0.76 -11.53
CA GLY A 68 -8.88 0.93 -10.49
C GLY A 68 -7.52 0.36 -10.86
N LEU A 69 -7.22 0.19 -12.15
CA LEU A 69 -5.87 -0.18 -12.57
C LEU A 69 -4.94 1.00 -12.34
N GLN A 70 -3.72 0.68 -11.93
CA GLN A 70 -2.74 1.65 -11.50
C GLN A 70 -1.42 1.41 -12.24
N ASP A 71 -0.74 2.51 -12.52
CA ASP A 71 0.57 2.49 -13.14
C ASP A 71 1.53 3.41 -12.38
N VAL A 72 2.82 3.08 -12.46
CA VAL A 72 3.90 3.90 -11.91
C VAL A 72 4.38 4.84 -13.01
N TYR A 73 4.59 6.10 -12.65
CA TYR A 73 5.04 7.16 -13.53
C TYR A 73 6.28 7.85 -12.96
N ASP A 74 7.21 8.17 -13.85
CA ASP A 74 8.38 8.99 -13.56
C ASP A 74 8.04 10.45 -13.83
N LEU A 75 8.29 11.33 -12.85
CA LEU A 75 7.90 12.73 -12.85
C LEU A 75 9.12 13.65 -12.92
N ASN A 76 9.10 14.52 -13.93
CA ASN A 76 9.95 15.71 -13.94
C ASN A 76 9.27 16.82 -13.12
N VAL A 77 9.70 16.99 -11.87
CA VAL A 77 9.09 17.94 -10.91
C VAL A 77 9.13 19.39 -11.43
N THR A 78 10.21 19.78 -12.13
CA THR A 78 10.36 21.14 -12.68
C THR A 78 9.29 21.47 -13.71
N THR A 79 9.01 20.54 -14.63
CA THR A 79 8.10 20.77 -15.78
C THR A 79 6.69 20.22 -15.57
N GLY A 80 6.47 19.35 -14.57
CA GLY A 80 5.22 18.60 -14.38
C GLY A 80 4.99 17.49 -15.40
N LYS A 81 5.91 17.28 -16.36
CA LYS A 81 5.80 16.21 -17.36
C LYS A 81 6.14 14.87 -16.73
N TYR A 82 5.44 13.82 -17.16
CA TYR A 82 5.65 12.46 -16.66
C TYR A 82 5.62 11.40 -17.77
N LYS A 83 6.27 10.26 -17.52
CA LYS A 83 6.27 9.09 -18.41
C LYS A 83 5.92 7.83 -17.63
N LYS A 84 5.19 6.90 -18.24
CA LYS A 84 4.85 5.61 -17.64
C LYS A 84 6.10 4.72 -17.52
N VAL A 85 6.26 4.06 -16.39
CA VAL A 85 7.37 3.12 -16.09
C VAL A 85 6.90 1.66 -16.22
N THR A 86 5.65 1.39 -15.85
CA THR A 86 5.09 0.05 -15.84
C THR A 86 4.59 -0.42 -17.21
N THR A 87 4.67 -1.74 -17.45
CA THR A 87 4.17 -2.41 -18.67
C THR A 87 3.11 -3.46 -18.34
N GLY A 88 2.18 -3.74 -19.26
CA GLY A 88 1.05 -4.65 -19.01
C GLY A 88 -0.10 -3.99 -18.24
N LYS A 89 -0.95 -4.77 -17.57
CA LYS A 89 -2.13 -4.28 -16.82
C LYS A 89 -2.20 -4.92 -15.43
N GLY A 90 -2.59 -4.16 -14.42
CA GLY A 90 -2.79 -4.66 -13.05
C GLY A 90 -2.82 -3.54 -12.03
N THR A 91 -2.33 -3.80 -10.83
CA THR A 91 -2.34 -2.86 -9.70
C THR A 91 -0.93 -2.47 -9.28
N ALA A 92 -0.84 -1.31 -8.66
CA ALA A 92 0.34 -0.76 -8.03
C ALA A 92 -0.17 0.11 -6.87
N SER A 93 0.18 -0.24 -5.64
CA SER A 93 -0.46 0.29 -4.44
C SER A 93 0.48 1.12 -3.57
N SER A 94 1.77 0.81 -3.58
CA SER A 94 2.81 1.62 -2.94
C SER A 94 4.12 1.57 -3.73
N VAL A 95 4.91 2.64 -3.71
CA VAL A 95 6.15 2.79 -4.49
C VAL A 95 7.31 3.28 -3.63
N ALA A 96 8.53 2.84 -3.96
CA ALA A 96 9.76 3.35 -3.37
C ALA A 96 10.83 3.57 -4.45
N VAL A 97 11.75 4.49 -4.17
CA VAL A 97 12.91 4.79 -5.02
C VAL A 97 14.17 4.72 -4.18
N THR A 98 15.14 3.93 -4.63
CA THR A 98 16.43 3.82 -3.95
C THR A 98 17.36 5.00 -4.27
N GLN A 99 18.48 5.12 -3.57
CA GLN A 99 19.47 6.18 -3.86
C GLN A 99 20.06 6.11 -5.28
N ASP A 100 20.15 4.92 -5.88
CA ASP A 100 20.64 4.75 -7.26
C ASP A 100 19.55 5.03 -8.33
N GLY A 101 18.32 5.32 -7.89
CA GLY A 101 17.18 5.59 -8.76
C GLY A 101 16.37 4.34 -9.13
N THR A 102 16.73 3.14 -8.66
CA THR A 102 15.92 1.94 -8.83
C THR A 102 14.52 2.16 -8.23
N VAL A 103 13.49 1.89 -9.03
CA VAL A 103 12.08 1.93 -8.62
C VAL A 103 11.62 0.52 -8.22
N ALA A 104 10.85 0.44 -7.14
CA ALA A 104 10.11 -0.76 -6.78
C ALA A 104 8.68 -0.39 -6.35
N TYR A 105 7.73 -1.29 -6.54
CA TYR A 105 6.35 -1.11 -6.09
C TYR A 105 5.73 -2.41 -5.61
N ILE A 106 4.69 -2.30 -4.79
CA ILE A 106 3.82 -3.41 -4.39
C ILE A 106 2.66 -3.49 -5.38
N GLY A 107 2.38 -4.68 -5.92
CA GLY A 107 1.23 -4.89 -6.80
C GLY A 107 1.29 -6.18 -7.60
N HIS A 108 0.54 -6.25 -8.70
CA HIS A 108 0.59 -7.36 -9.66
C HIS A 108 0.29 -6.87 -11.07
N ARG A 109 0.62 -7.67 -12.09
CA ARG A 109 0.38 -7.35 -13.52
C ARG A 109 -0.46 -8.40 -14.25
N GLU A 110 -1.53 -8.85 -13.58
CA GLU A 110 -2.42 -9.92 -14.05
C GLU A 110 -3.80 -9.44 -14.52
N GLY A 111 -3.90 -8.17 -14.91
CA GLY A 111 -5.15 -7.56 -15.38
C GLY A 111 -6.14 -7.24 -14.24
N LYS A 112 -7.43 -7.29 -14.55
CA LYS A 112 -8.54 -6.92 -13.65
C LYS A 112 -8.93 -8.09 -12.73
N LYS A 113 -7.99 -8.52 -11.88
CA LYS A 113 -8.18 -9.66 -10.96
C LYS A 113 -7.87 -9.26 -9.51
N PRO A 114 -8.89 -8.91 -8.70
CA PRO A 114 -8.67 -8.37 -7.35
C PRO A 114 -8.14 -9.37 -6.31
N TRP A 115 -8.21 -10.67 -6.60
CA TRP A 115 -7.74 -11.75 -5.71
C TRP A 115 -6.29 -12.19 -5.98
N VAL A 116 -5.61 -11.57 -6.95
CA VAL A 116 -4.22 -11.92 -7.26
C VAL A 116 -3.32 -11.41 -6.12
N PRO A 117 -2.49 -12.28 -5.53
CA PRO A 117 -1.55 -11.84 -4.51
C PRO A 117 -0.58 -10.79 -5.05
N THR A 118 -0.34 -9.76 -4.24
CA THR A 118 0.63 -8.72 -4.56
C THR A 118 2.05 -9.23 -4.35
N LYS A 119 2.99 -8.63 -5.09
CA LYS A 119 4.41 -8.94 -5.06
C LYS A 119 5.21 -7.64 -5.00
N LEU A 120 6.48 -7.74 -4.59
CA LEU A 120 7.42 -6.63 -4.77
C LEU A 120 7.98 -6.68 -6.19
N ILE A 121 7.74 -5.63 -6.98
CA ILE A 121 8.06 -5.60 -8.40
C ILE A 121 9.05 -4.47 -8.69
N PHE A 122 10.11 -4.80 -9.44
CA PHE A 122 11.09 -3.87 -9.98
C PHE A 122 10.87 -3.74 -11.49
N PRO A 123 10.05 -2.76 -11.94
CA PRO A 123 9.55 -2.73 -13.31
C PRO A 123 10.67 -2.63 -14.35
N GLU A 124 11.69 -1.81 -14.10
CA GLU A 124 12.79 -1.57 -15.04
C GLU A 124 13.79 -2.74 -15.11
N LYS A 125 13.82 -3.59 -14.08
CA LYS A 125 14.68 -4.78 -14.03
C LYS A 125 13.93 -6.06 -14.43
N GLY A 126 12.63 -5.97 -14.71
CA GLY A 126 11.77 -7.14 -14.94
C GLY A 126 11.75 -8.14 -13.79
N LYS A 127 12.10 -7.71 -12.56
CA LYS A 127 12.29 -8.59 -11.41
C LYS A 127 11.08 -8.54 -10.50
N ILE A 128 10.65 -9.72 -10.04
CA ILE A 128 9.52 -9.90 -9.14
C ILE A 128 10.01 -10.71 -7.94
N VAL A 129 9.63 -10.28 -6.74
CA VAL A 129 10.03 -10.89 -5.47
C VAL A 129 8.76 -11.20 -4.66
N GLU A 130 8.64 -12.45 -4.23
CA GLU A 130 7.56 -12.87 -3.34
C GLU A 130 7.86 -12.49 -1.90
N VAL A 131 6.83 -12.02 -1.18
CA VAL A 131 6.93 -11.61 0.22
C VAL A 131 5.78 -12.24 0.99
N GLY A 132 6.07 -13.34 1.68
CA GLY A 132 5.00 -14.23 2.15
C GLY A 132 4.18 -14.80 0.98
N LYS A 133 2.89 -15.05 1.21
CA LYS A 133 1.91 -15.41 0.18
C LYS A 133 1.35 -14.20 -0.56
N SER A 134 1.40 -13.01 0.05
CA SER A 134 1.04 -11.73 -0.58
C SER A 134 1.86 -10.60 0.04
N ALA A 135 2.40 -9.71 -0.78
CA ALA A 135 3.21 -8.55 -0.37
C ALA A 135 2.34 -7.38 0.14
N SER A 136 1.39 -7.70 1.00
CA SER A 136 0.58 -6.75 1.76
C SER A 136 -0.14 -7.52 2.87
N SER A 137 -1.14 -6.91 3.50
CA SER A 137 -2.02 -7.61 4.43
C SER A 137 -3.47 -7.27 4.10
N SER A 138 -4.25 -8.28 3.74
CA SER A 138 -5.70 -8.19 3.49
C SER A 138 -6.53 -8.61 4.71
N VAL A 139 -5.88 -8.92 5.84
CA VAL A 139 -6.57 -9.29 7.08
C VAL A 139 -7.39 -8.09 7.56
N GLY A 140 -8.71 -8.24 7.42
CA GLY A 140 -9.69 -7.32 7.98
C GLY A 140 -9.63 -7.35 9.51
N CYS A 141 -9.89 -6.20 10.12
CA CYS A 141 -10.20 -6.11 11.54
C CYS A 141 -11.65 -5.66 11.69
N ASP A 142 -12.17 -5.54 12.92
CA ASP A 142 -13.56 -5.11 13.19
C ASP A 142 -13.95 -3.76 12.58
N LEU A 143 -12.96 -2.96 12.17
CA LEU A 143 -13.19 -1.73 11.40
C LEU A 143 -13.53 -1.98 9.92
N PHE A 144 -13.51 -3.23 9.44
CA PHE A 144 -13.66 -3.64 8.05
C PHE A 144 -12.66 -2.98 7.08
N VAL A 145 -11.58 -2.40 7.61
CA VAL A 145 -10.50 -1.78 6.81
C VAL A 145 -9.20 -2.56 7.02
N GLY A 146 -8.57 -2.94 5.92
CA GLY A 146 -7.21 -3.51 5.92
C GLY A 146 -6.16 -2.46 6.31
N PRO A 147 -4.95 -2.87 6.69
CA PRO A 147 -3.85 -1.94 6.86
C PRO A 147 -3.52 -1.21 5.55
N ALA A 148 -3.03 0.02 5.65
CA ALA A 148 -2.46 0.70 4.49
C ALA A 148 -1.22 -0.07 4.01
N GLU A 149 -1.11 -0.26 2.70
CA GLU A 149 0.10 -0.83 2.11
C GLU A 149 1.22 0.21 2.15
N SER A 150 2.43 -0.23 2.48
CA SER A 150 3.60 0.63 2.60
C SER A 150 4.84 -0.09 2.13
N LEU A 151 5.63 0.60 1.29
CA LEU A 151 6.94 0.20 0.83
C LEU A 151 7.94 1.29 1.17
N VAL A 152 8.85 1.02 2.10
CA VAL A 152 9.86 1.99 2.55
C VAL A 152 11.23 1.53 2.07
N TYR A 153 12.04 2.44 1.51
CA TYR A 153 13.46 2.18 1.27
C TYR A 153 14.30 2.98 2.25
N ASP A 154 15.07 2.29 3.09
CA ASP A 154 15.92 2.90 4.12
C ASP A 154 17.16 2.01 4.32
N ASP A 155 18.31 2.65 4.59
CA ASP A 155 19.59 1.97 4.85
C ASP A 155 19.95 0.81 3.89
N GLY A 156 19.68 1.01 2.59
CA GLY A 156 20.01 0.02 1.55
C GLY A 156 19.00 -1.12 1.39
N LEU A 157 17.91 -1.13 2.16
CA LEU A 157 16.91 -2.20 2.19
C LEU A 157 15.51 -1.66 1.87
N PHE A 158 14.71 -2.49 1.22
CA PHE A 158 13.26 -2.28 1.14
C PHE A 158 12.59 -2.93 2.34
N TYR A 159 11.61 -2.27 2.92
CA TYR A 159 10.79 -2.75 4.02
C TYR A 159 9.33 -2.74 3.59
N LEU A 160 8.62 -3.82 3.87
CA LEU A 160 7.22 -4.00 3.50
C LEU A 160 6.55 -5.07 4.35
N VAL A 161 5.21 -5.08 4.34
CA VAL A 161 4.42 -6.14 4.98
C VAL A 161 4.24 -7.32 4.03
N GLY A 162 4.36 -8.53 4.58
CA GLY A 162 3.97 -9.77 3.91
C GLY A 162 2.97 -10.55 4.75
N GLN A 163 2.00 -11.18 4.09
CA GLN A 163 0.98 -12.01 4.72
C GLN A 163 1.22 -13.49 4.45
N ASN A 164 1.02 -14.32 5.47
CA ASN A 164 0.91 -15.78 5.37
C ASN A 164 -0.30 -16.24 6.19
N GLY A 165 -1.32 -16.75 5.52
CA GLY A 165 -2.59 -17.10 6.18
C GLY A 165 -3.21 -15.87 6.87
N GLY A 166 -3.63 -16.03 8.13
CA GLY A 166 -4.18 -14.95 8.96
C GLY A 166 -3.14 -14.02 9.61
N SER A 167 -1.84 -14.27 9.41
CA SER A 167 -0.77 -13.49 10.02
C SER A 167 -0.07 -12.59 8.99
N SER A 168 0.43 -11.46 9.44
CA SER A 168 1.34 -10.63 8.65
C SER A 168 2.54 -10.20 9.47
N ALA A 169 3.65 -9.94 8.78
CA ALA A 169 4.91 -9.55 9.38
C ALA A 169 5.57 -8.45 8.55
N VAL A 170 6.43 -7.66 9.19
CA VAL A 170 7.34 -6.77 8.45
C VAL A 170 8.50 -7.59 7.95
N TYR A 171 8.86 -7.39 6.69
CA TYR A 171 10.03 -7.97 6.05
C TYR A 171 10.97 -6.88 5.56
N SER A 172 12.27 -7.21 5.50
CA SER A 172 13.26 -6.45 4.73
C SER A 172 13.72 -7.23 3.51
N TYR A 173 14.05 -6.52 2.44
CA TYR A 173 14.61 -7.06 1.21
C TYR A 173 15.84 -6.27 0.75
N GLY A 174 16.95 -6.98 0.55
CA GLY A 174 18.13 -6.47 -0.15
C GLY A 174 18.59 -7.49 -1.18
N LYS A 175 19.42 -8.44 -0.76
CA LYS A 175 19.77 -9.62 -1.57
C LYS A 175 18.74 -10.75 -1.42
N SER A 176 18.24 -10.93 -0.20
CA SER A 176 17.25 -11.94 0.17
C SER A 176 16.18 -11.35 1.07
N MET A 177 15.05 -12.05 1.17
CA MET A 177 13.95 -11.69 2.08
C MET A 177 14.29 -12.10 3.50
N LYS A 178 14.08 -11.20 4.47
CA LYS A 178 14.22 -11.47 5.90
C LYS A 178 13.00 -10.97 6.65
N ARG A 179 12.42 -11.80 7.51
CA ARG A 179 11.33 -11.42 8.41
C ARG A 179 11.90 -10.69 9.63
N LEU A 180 11.23 -9.63 10.07
CA LEU A 180 11.70 -8.77 11.17
C LEU A 180 10.82 -8.83 12.42
N THR A 181 9.57 -9.28 12.29
CA THR A 181 8.61 -9.33 13.40
C THR A 181 8.21 -10.76 13.74
N LYS A 182 7.60 -10.92 14.93
CA LYS A 182 7.06 -12.18 15.44
C LYS A 182 5.92 -12.74 14.57
N GLU A 183 5.61 -14.01 14.75
CA GLU A 183 4.48 -14.69 14.12
C GLU A 183 3.16 -14.43 14.87
N LYS A 184 2.04 -14.87 14.28
CA LYS A 184 0.70 -14.83 14.90
C LYS A 184 0.24 -13.42 15.30
N ILE A 185 0.66 -12.43 14.53
CA ILE A 185 0.21 -11.04 14.64
C ILE A 185 -0.24 -10.54 13.28
N ASN A 186 -0.93 -9.41 13.28
CA ASN A 186 -1.25 -8.64 12.09
C ASN A 186 -0.64 -7.24 12.19
N ILE A 187 0.30 -6.92 11.30
CA ILE A 187 0.87 -5.59 11.17
C ILE A 187 -0.19 -4.64 10.62
N ARG A 188 -0.43 -3.55 11.37
CA ARG A 188 -1.39 -2.49 11.02
C ARG A 188 -0.74 -1.34 10.28
N CYS A 189 0.47 -0.98 10.69
CA CYS A 189 1.36 -0.05 10.00
C CYS A 189 2.78 -0.26 10.49
N PHE A 190 3.75 0.23 9.74
CA PHE A 190 5.14 0.29 10.15
C PHE A 190 5.81 1.52 9.53
N ASP A 191 6.95 1.90 10.10
CA ASP A 191 7.86 2.86 9.50
C ASP A 191 9.30 2.48 9.85
N VAL A 192 10.24 2.90 9.01
CA VAL A 192 11.67 2.63 9.19
C VAL A 192 12.48 3.89 8.93
N SER A 193 13.38 4.19 9.85
CA SER A 193 14.33 5.30 9.67
C SER A 193 15.68 4.96 10.28
N ARG A 194 16.73 5.07 9.46
CA ARG A 194 18.12 4.77 9.84
C ARG A 194 18.26 3.34 10.39
N GLY A 195 17.64 2.38 9.71
CA GLY A 195 17.58 0.97 10.06
C GLY A 195 16.71 0.64 11.27
N ARG A 196 16.07 1.62 11.91
CA ARG A 196 15.24 1.41 13.10
C ARG A 196 13.78 1.26 12.71
N LEU A 197 13.21 0.11 13.04
CA LEU A 197 11.82 -0.25 12.77
C LEU A 197 10.91 0.16 13.93
N ALA A 198 9.83 0.86 13.61
CA ALA A 198 8.66 1.02 14.47
C ALA A 198 7.44 0.38 13.78
N TYR A 199 6.58 -0.28 14.54
CA TYR A 199 5.37 -0.88 13.95
C TYR A 199 4.23 -0.99 14.96
N VAL A 200 3.00 -0.99 14.45
CA VAL A 200 1.80 -1.31 15.21
C VAL A 200 1.30 -2.66 14.77
N TYR A 201 0.98 -3.53 15.71
CA TYR A 201 0.36 -4.81 15.42
C TYR A 201 -0.90 -5.04 16.27
N THR A 202 -1.75 -5.94 15.78
CA THR A 202 -2.85 -6.53 16.54
C THR A 202 -2.64 -8.03 16.61
N SER A 203 -2.95 -8.64 17.76
CA SER A 203 -3.11 -10.08 17.91
C SER A 203 -4.54 -10.37 18.39
N PRO A 204 -4.98 -11.63 18.36
CA PRO A 204 -6.27 -12.00 18.93
C PRO A 204 -6.43 -11.59 20.40
N ALA A 205 -5.36 -11.71 21.21
CA ALA A 205 -5.37 -11.23 22.58
C ALA A 205 -5.30 -9.71 22.73
N LYS A 206 -4.62 -8.98 21.84
CA LYS A 206 -4.28 -7.57 22.08
C LYS A 206 -4.44 -6.68 20.84
N PRO A 207 -5.31 -5.65 20.88
CA PRO A 207 -5.43 -4.69 19.80
C PRO A 207 -4.35 -3.60 19.86
N SER A 208 -3.80 -3.23 18.69
CA SER A 208 -3.02 -2.00 18.49
C SER A 208 -1.84 -1.78 19.45
N ILE A 209 -0.95 -2.76 19.54
CA ILE A 209 0.31 -2.63 20.29
C ILE A 209 1.34 -1.89 19.43
N LEU A 210 1.89 -0.79 19.95
CA LEU A 210 3.01 -0.09 19.32
C LEU A 210 4.33 -0.72 19.79
N VAL A 211 5.25 -0.97 18.86
CA VAL A 211 6.59 -1.48 19.14
C VAL A 211 7.63 -0.51 18.59
N PHE A 212 8.44 0.05 19.49
CA PHE A 212 9.63 0.82 19.15
C PHE A 212 10.63 0.76 20.31
N GLY A 213 11.65 -0.09 20.20
CA GLY A 213 12.57 -0.43 21.29
C GLY A 213 11.94 -1.28 22.42
N LYS A 214 10.71 -0.94 22.84
CA LYS A 214 9.85 -1.71 23.74
C LYS A 214 8.42 -1.75 23.20
N GLU A 215 7.62 -2.68 23.71
CA GLU A 215 6.17 -2.71 23.45
C GLU A 215 5.46 -1.68 24.34
N LEU A 216 4.47 -0.99 23.77
CA LEU A 216 3.57 -0.07 24.44
C LEU A 216 2.13 -0.51 24.16
N ASP A 217 1.47 -1.01 25.21
CA ASP A 217 0.04 -1.30 25.20
C ASP A 217 -0.72 -0.08 25.73
N LEU A 218 -1.48 0.58 24.86
CA LEU A 218 -2.33 1.72 25.23
C LEU A 218 -3.65 1.27 25.88
N ASN A 219 -3.96 -0.03 25.86
CA ASN A 219 -5.20 -0.62 26.34
C ASN A 219 -4.92 -1.84 27.27
N PRO A 220 -4.16 -1.68 28.37
CA PRO A 220 -3.69 -2.81 29.16
C PRO A 220 -4.81 -3.68 29.74
N GLY A 221 -5.97 -3.08 30.05
CA GLY A 221 -7.15 -3.77 30.57
C GLY A 221 -8.00 -4.49 29.52
N ILE A 222 -7.69 -4.35 28.23
CA ILE A 222 -8.40 -5.03 27.15
C ILE A 222 -7.63 -6.29 26.77
N SER A 223 -8.34 -7.42 26.72
CA SER A 223 -7.80 -8.69 26.22
C SER A 223 -8.86 -9.43 25.43
N GLY A 224 -8.47 -9.98 24.29
CA GLY A 224 -9.25 -10.97 23.56
C GLY A 224 -8.84 -12.41 23.92
N ILE A 225 -9.38 -13.35 23.17
CA ILE A 225 -9.13 -14.79 23.32
C ILE A 225 -8.25 -15.24 22.16
N GLU A 226 -7.15 -15.94 22.47
CA GLU A 226 -6.33 -16.55 21.42
C GLU A 226 -7.06 -17.75 20.81
N PRO A 227 -7.26 -17.78 19.48
CA PRO A 227 -7.93 -18.87 18.82
C PRO A 227 -7.05 -20.12 18.86
N ARG A 228 -7.70 -21.27 19.01
CA ARG A 228 -7.05 -22.56 18.92
C ARG A 228 -6.87 -22.93 17.45
N GLU A 229 -5.62 -23.07 17.05
CA GLU A 229 -5.27 -23.59 15.73
C GLU A 229 -5.61 -25.08 15.64
N MET A 230 -6.33 -25.46 14.60
CA MET A 230 -6.68 -26.85 14.30
C MET A 230 -6.37 -27.15 12.83
N LYS A 231 -5.75 -28.31 12.59
CA LYS A 231 -5.57 -28.83 11.23
C LYS A 231 -6.59 -29.92 10.96
N VAL A 232 -7.47 -29.69 9.99
CA VAL A 232 -8.46 -30.68 9.52
C VAL A 232 -8.19 -30.93 8.04
N ASN A 233 -7.82 -32.16 7.67
CA ASN A 233 -7.56 -32.55 6.27
C ASN A 233 -6.59 -31.61 5.53
N SER A 234 -5.49 -31.22 6.18
CA SER A 234 -4.48 -30.29 5.64
C SER A 234 -4.99 -28.86 5.38
N GLN A 235 -6.15 -28.50 5.92
CA GLN A 235 -6.65 -27.13 5.95
C GLN A 235 -6.50 -26.58 7.38
N ASP A 236 -6.08 -25.32 7.47
CA ASP A 236 -5.95 -24.61 8.75
C ASP A 236 -7.31 -24.01 9.13
N ALA A 237 -7.79 -24.34 10.33
CA ALA A 237 -8.97 -23.78 10.96
C ALA A 237 -8.61 -23.12 12.30
N TRP A 238 -9.36 -22.09 12.66
CA TRP A 238 -9.17 -21.31 13.89
C TRP A 238 -10.51 -21.26 14.63
N ILE A 239 -10.53 -21.65 15.90
CA ILE A 239 -11.73 -21.65 16.77
C ILE A 239 -11.47 -20.80 18.02
#